data_AF-A0AAN9A437-F1
#
_entry.id   AF-A0AAN9A437-F1
#
_cell.length_a   1.000
_cell.length_b   1.000
_cell.length_c   1.000
_cell.angle_alpha   90.00
_cell.angle_beta   90.00
_cell.angle_gamma   90.00
#
_symmetry.space_group_name_H-M   'P 1'
#
loop_
_entity.id
_entity.type
_entity.pdbx_description
1 polymer ?
#
loop_
_entity_poly.entity_id
_entity_poly.type
_entity_poly.pdbx_seq_one_letter_code
_entity_poly.pdbx_strand_id
1 'polypeptide(L)'
;MNGLSTEEDSNSQHDQVCCLVDAGERCTQLAGNAAYNKRIQKTVAQRKLRLHMDSASSHNYICEYHKGVIQSVRVKRKRRDSEEDSGEFDGDHPEVELYNLQVNTLRRYKRHYKIPTRPGLNKAQLVDILLKHFRTVPIAEKECLTYFIYMIKANRSKFDQRNGSNIDM
;
A
#
# COMPACT_ATOMS: atom_id res chain seq x y z
N MET A 1 14.40 -16.07 59.71
CA MET A 1 12.96 -15.86 59.50
C MET A 1 12.77 -14.44 58.97
N ASN A 2 11.90 -14.32 57.96
CA ASN A 2 11.42 -13.11 57.25
C ASN A 2 12.46 -12.53 56.26
N GLY A 3 12.31 -12.56 54.94
CA GLY A 3 11.09 -12.59 54.13
C GLY A 3 10.76 -11.17 53.68
N LEU A 4 11.26 -10.76 52.51
CA LEU A 4 10.78 -9.58 51.80
C LEU A 4 10.80 -9.88 50.29
N SER A 5 9.65 -10.32 49.80
CA SER A 5 9.29 -10.29 48.38
C SER A 5 8.87 -8.86 48.06
N THR A 6 9.40 -8.29 46.98
CA THR A 6 8.75 -7.29 46.13
C THR A 6 9.69 -7.10 44.96
N GLU A 7 9.27 -7.38 43.72
CA GLU A 7 9.33 -6.50 42.55
C GLU A 7 8.63 -7.24 41.38
N GLU A 8 7.33 -7.50 41.53
CA GLU A 8 6.42 -7.82 40.41
C GLU A 8 5.67 -6.54 40.03
N ASP A 9 6.31 -5.61 39.32
CA ASP A 9 5.69 -4.33 38.95
C ASP A 9 6.05 -3.90 37.52
N SER A 10 5.74 -4.75 36.54
CA SER A 10 5.89 -4.37 35.12
C SER A 10 4.75 -4.84 34.21
N ASN A 11 3.73 -5.51 34.74
CA ASN A 11 2.67 -6.12 33.91
C ASN A 11 1.34 -5.35 33.87
N SER A 12 1.16 -4.30 34.69
CA SER A 12 -0.13 -3.58 34.83
C SER A 12 -0.44 -2.56 33.73
N GLN A 13 0.35 -2.49 32.66
CA GLN A 13 0.22 -1.46 31.62
C GLN A 13 -0.62 -1.89 30.41
N HIS A 14 -0.92 -3.19 30.26
CA HIS A 14 -1.63 -3.76 29.09
C HIS A 14 -3.15 -3.99 29.29
N ASP A 15 -3.68 -3.83 30.51
CA ASP A 15 -5.11 -4.04 30.80
C ASP A 15 -5.93 -2.73 30.90
N GLN A 16 -5.34 -1.60 30.50
CA GLN A 16 -6.00 -0.30 30.60
C GLN A 16 -6.97 -0.10 29.43
N VAL A 17 -8.15 0.46 29.70
CA VAL A 17 -9.18 0.72 28.68
C VAL A 17 -8.93 2.07 28.01
N CYS A 18 -9.06 2.13 26.69
CA CYS A 18 -8.86 3.33 25.85
C CYS A 18 -9.39 4.63 26.49
N CYS A 19 -8.53 5.66 26.52
CA CYS A 19 -8.80 6.93 27.20
C CYS A 19 -9.80 7.86 26.49
N LEU A 20 -10.54 7.38 25.49
CA LEU A 20 -11.38 8.21 24.61
C LEU A 20 -12.87 7.98 24.82
N VAL A 21 -13.62 9.07 24.70
CA VAL A 21 -15.07 9.08 24.55
C VAL A 21 -15.39 9.39 23.09
N ASP A 22 -16.13 8.50 22.44
CA ASP A 22 -16.60 8.66 21.06
C ASP A 22 -18.10 8.95 21.04
N ALA A 23 -18.48 10.07 20.44
CA ALA A 23 -19.87 10.49 20.31
C ALA A 23 -20.68 10.62 21.62
N GLY A 24 -20.01 10.63 22.77
CA GLY A 24 -20.62 10.67 24.11
C GLY A 24 -20.47 9.36 24.90
N GLU A 25 -20.04 8.28 24.26
CA GLU A 25 -19.86 6.97 24.87
C GLU A 25 -18.40 6.70 25.20
N ARG A 26 -18.12 6.24 26.42
CA ARG A 26 -16.75 5.86 26.83
C ARG A 26 -16.35 4.59 26.09
N CYS A 27 -15.17 4.62 25.46
CA CYS A 27 -14.62 3.44 24.81
C CYS A 27 -14.38 2.33 25.84
N THR A 28 -14.76 1.10 25.50
CA THR A 28 -14.56 -0.10 26.35
C THR A 28 -13.43 -1.00 25.85
N GLN A 29 -12.78 -0.63 24.75
CA GLN A 29 -11.71 -1.41 24.14
C GLN A 29 -10.39 -1.23 24.90
N LEU A 30 -9.57 -2.28 24.95
CA LEU A 30 -8.24 -2.22 25.53
C LEU A 30 -7.36 -1.21 24.78
N ALA A 31 -6.58 -0.45 25.54
CA ALA A 31 -5.63 0.50 25.02
C ALA A 31 -4.42 -0.23 24.43
N GLY A 32 -3.92 0.25 23.30
CA GLY A 32 -2.65 -0.18 22.74
C GLY A 32 -1.52 0.77 23.13
N ASN A 33 -0.41 0.69 22.39
CA ASN A 33 0.79 1.50 22.67
C ASN A 33 0.70 2.96 22.15
N ALA A 34 -0.37 3.31 21.43
CA ALA A 34 -0.55 4.65 20.87
C ALA A 34 -1.13 5.60 21.91
N ALA A 35 -0.59 6.82 22.01
CA ALA A 35 -1.05 7.82 22.97
C ALA A 35 -1.75 9.02 22.30
N TYR A 36 -2.83 9.49 22.93
CA TYR A 36 -3.57 10.70 22.62
C TYR A 36 -2.80 11.96 23.09
N ASN A 37 -1.76 12.31 22.32
CA ASN A 37 -0.95 13.49 22.60
C ASN A 37 -1.49 14.76 21.91
N LYS A 38 -0.86 15.92 22.18
CA LYS A 38 -1.23 17.22 21.58
C LYS A 38 -1.33 17.19 20.04
N ARG A 39 -0.55 16.34 19.35
CA ARG A 39 -0.61 16.18 17.89
C ARG A 39 -1.90 15.47 17.46
N ILE A 40 -2.30 14.44 18.19
CA ILE A 40 -3.55 13.73 17.98
C ILE A 40 -4.74 14.66 18.29
N GLN A 41 -4.70 15.39 19.40
CA GLN A 41 -5.72 16.38 19.77
C GLN A 41 -5.93 17.43 18.66
N LYS A 42 -4.84 17.98 18.10
CA LYS A 42 -4.92 18.89 16.93
C LYS A 42 -5.57 18.23 15.71
N THR A 43 -5.26 16.96 15.46
CA THR A 43 -5.82 16.20 14.31
C THR A 43 -7.34 16.05 14.48
N VAL A 44 -7.77 15.62 15.66
CA VAL A 44 -9.18 15.43 16.02
C VAL A 44 -9.96 16.74 15.88
N ALA A 45 -9.43 17.85 16.44
CA ALA A 45 -10.05 19.17 16.34
C ALA A 45 -10.15 19.66 14.89
N GLN A 46 -9.07 19.55 14.11
CA GLN A 46 -9.05 19.99 12.70
C GLN A 46 -10.00 19.18 11.81
N ARG A 47 -10.23 17.92 12.15
CA ARG A 47 -11.11 17.01 11.39
C ARG A 47 -12.52 16.93 11.96
N LYS A 48 -12.80 17.66 13.04
CA LYS A 48 -14.09 17.67 13.75
C LYS A 48 -14.56 16.25 14.11
N LEU A 49 -13.62 15.37 14.47
CA LEU A 49 -13.95 14.05 14.99
C LEU A 49 -14.60 14.22 16.37
N ARG A 50 -15.65 13.43 16.67
CA ARG A 50 -16.37 13.47 17.94
C ARG A 50 -15.64 12.71 19.07
N LEU A 51 -14.31 12.77 19.04
CA LEU A 51 -13.43 12.11 20.01
C LEU A 51 -12.90 13.14 21.00
N HIS A 52 -12.94 12.82 22.29
CA HIS A 52 -12.26 13.60 23.33
C HIS A 52 -11.70 12.70 24.41
N MET A 53 -10.75 13.22 25.19
CA MET A 53 -10.14 12.49 26.29
C MET A 53 -11.11 12.45 27.47
N ASP A 54 -11.28 11.27 28.05
CA ASP A 54 -12.08 11.08 29.26
C ASP A 54 -11.34 11.65 30.48
N SER A 55 -11.98 12.54 31.23
CA SER A 55 -11.45 13.10 32.47
C SER A 55 -11.21 12.06 33.57
N ALA A 56 -11.91 10.92 33.51
CA ALA A 56 -11.73 9.81 34.46
C ALA A 56 -10.63 8.83 34.04
N SER A 57 -9.96 9.02 32.89
CA SER A 57 -8.87 8.16 32.47
C SER A 57 -7.57 8.52 33.19
N SER A 58 -6.92 7.52 33.79
CA SER A 58 -5.62 7.64 34.46
C SER A 58 -4.43 7.65 33.50
N HIS A 59 -4.68 7.50 32.19
CA HIS A 59 -3.66 7.42 31.15
C HIS A 59 -4.15 8.11 29.87
N ASN A 60 -3.28 8.17 28.86
CA ASN A 60 -3.60 8.80 27.58
C ASN A 60 -3.51 7.81 26.40
N TYR A 61 -3.55 6.51 26.65
CA TYR A 61 -3.43 5.50 25.60
C TYR A 61 -4.77 5.20 24.92
N ILE A 62 -4.71 4.91 23.61
CA ILE A 62 -5.88 4.67 22.75
C ILE A 62 -5.85 3.25 22.18
N CYS A 63 -7.03 2.68 21.94
CA CYS A 63 -7.16 1.37 21.29
C CYS A 63 -6.76 1.41 19.81
N GLU A 64 -6.48 0.23 19.23
CA GLU A 64 -6.10 0.11 17.82
C GLU A 64 -7.21 0.62 16.87
N TYR A 65 -8.48 0.44 17.25
CA TYR A 65 -9.62 0.99 16.50
C TYR A 65 -9.54 2.52 16.38
N HIS A 66 -9.42 3.23 17.50
CA HIS A 66 -9.36 4.70 17.48
C HIS A 66 -8.07 5.22 16.84
N LYS A 67 -6.96 4.50 17.00
CA LYS A 67 -5.73 4.78 16.26
C LYS A 67 -5.98 4.74 14.75
N GLY A 68 -6.66 3.71 14.24
CA GLY A 68 -7.05 3.60 12.82
C GLY A 68 -7.97 4.73 12.36
N VAL A 69 -9.00 5.08 13.15
CA VAL A 69 -9.90 6.21 12.85
C VAL A 69 -9.12 7.53 12.76
N ILE A 70 -8.22 7.80 13.71
CA ILE A 70 -7.40 9.01 13.73
C ILE A 70 -6.37 9.02 12.57
N GLN A 71 -5.83 7.86 12.20
CA GLN A 71 -4.88 7.75 11.08
C GLN A 71 -5.56 7.91 9.73
N SER A 72 -6.73 7.29 9.50
CA SER A 72 -7.47 7.37 8.24
C SER A 72 -7.79 8.82 7.86
N VAL A 73 -8.10 9.68 8.84
CA VAL A 73 -8.33 11.10 8.60
C VAL A 73 -7.06 11.92 8.37
N ARG A 74 -5.88 11.44 8.77
CA ARG A 74 -4.59 12.09 8.43
C ARG A 74 -4.25 11.87 6.96
N VAL A 75 -4.45 10.67 6.45
CA VAL A 75 -4.15 10.29 5.06
C VAL A 75 -5.01 11.09 4.06
N LYS A 76 -6.26 11.43 4.44
CA LYS A 76 -7.20 12.17 3.57
C LYS A 76 -6.91 13.68 3.43
N ARG A 77 -5.69 14.17 3.69
CA ARG A 77 -5.31 15.59 3.48
C ARG A 77 -4.43 15.74 2.24
N LYS A 78 -4.95 15.30 1.09
CA LYS A 78 -4.42 15.70 -0.22
C LYS A 78 -4.73 17.19 -0.40
N ARG A 79 -3.69 18.03 -0.27
CA ARG A 79 -3.72 19.42 -0.72
C ARG A 79 -3.99 19.39 -2.22
N ARG A 80 -4.94 20.22 -2.63
CA ARG A 80 -5.31 20.52 -4.01
C ARG A 80 -4.14 21.26 -4.66
N ASP A 81 -3.31 20.56 -5.43
CA ASP A 81 -2.86 20.89 -6.80
C ASP A 81 -1.84 19.83 -7.27
N SER A 82 -1.90 19.43 -8.54
CA SER A 82 -1.05 18.42 -9.23
C SER A 82 -1.45 16.93 -9.08
N GLU A 83 -1.83 16.35 -10.21
CA GLU A 83 -2.15 14.93 -10.41
C GLU A 83 -0.90 14.05 -10.43
N GLU A 84 -0.36 13.69 -9.27
CA GLU A 84 0.48 12.50 -9.15
C GLU A 84 -0.14 11.55 -8.12
N ASP A 85 -0.61 10.42 -8.65
CA ASP A 85 -1.06 9.23 -7.94
C ASP A 85 0.16 8.46 -7.44
N SER A 86 0.77 8.93 -6.35
CA SER A 86 1.73 8.12 -5.60
C SER A 86 0.97 7.16 -4.70
N GLY A 87 0.51 6.06 -5.29
CA GLY A 87 -0.18 4.98 -4.60
C GLY A 87 0.66 4.42 -3.46
N GLU A 88 0.22 4.65 -2.22
CA GLU A 88 0.56 3.74 -1.13
C GLU A 88 -0.33 2.52 -1.31
N PHE A 89 0.23 1.58 -2.05
CA PHE A 89 -0.38 0.33 -2.44
C PHE A 89 -0.42 -0.60 -1.23
N ASP A 90 -1.64 -0.86 -0.78
CA ASP A 90 -2.01 -1.90 0.17
C ASP A 90 -1.24 -3.20 -0.16
N GLY A 91 -0.56 -3.77 0.84
CA GLY A 91 0.46 -4.82 0.69
C GLY A 91 -0.05 -6.19 0.23
N ASP A 92 -1.21 -6.24 -0.42
CA ASP A 92 -1.98 -7.45 -0.71
C ASP A 92 -2.15 -7.72 -2.22
N HIS A 93 -1.57 -6.88 -3.09
CA HIS A 93 -1.54 -7.18 -4.51
C HIS A 93 -0.27 -7.97 -4.87
N PRO A 94 -0.38 -9.01 -5.71
CA PRO A 94 0.77 -9.75 -6.18
C PRO A 94 1.75 -8.82 -6.91
N GLU A 95 3.02 -8.88 -6.51
CA GLU A 95 4.07 -8.13 -7.18
C GLU A 95 4.35 -8.74 -8.57
N VAL A 96 4.28 -7.90 -9.61
CA VAL A 96 4.56 -8.33 -10.98
C VAL A 96 6.07 -8.43 -11.19
N GLU A 97 6.59 -9.65 -11.26
CA GLU A 97 8.02 -9.89 -11.50
C GLU A 97 8.34 -10.06 -13.00
N LEU A 98 8.90 -9.02 -13.62
CA LEU A 98 9.35 -9.07 -15.03
C LEU A 98 10.71 -9.74 -15.21
N TYR A 99 11.45 -10.00 -14.12
CA TYR A 99 12.82 -10.52 -14.18
C TYR A 99 12.90 -11.91 -14.80
N ASN A 100 11.85 -12.73 -14.63
CA ASN A 100 11.78 -14.08 -15.17
C ASN A 100 11.56 -14.14 -16.68
N LEU A 101 11.22 -13.02 -17.32
CA LEU A 101 11.06 -12.95 -18.78
C LEU A 101 12.41 -13.04 -19.50
N GLN A 102 12.36 -13.60 -20.72
CA GLN A 102 13.50 -13.62 -21.63
C GLN A 102 13.88 -12.19 -22.05
N VAL A 103 15.19 -11.93 -22.22
CA VAL A 103 15.71 -10.62 -22.67
C VAL A 103 15.09 -10.17 -24.00
N ASN A 104 14.81 -11.10 -24.91
CA ASN A 104 14.17 -10.79 -26.19
C ASN A 104 12.73 -10.27 -26.01
N THR A 105 11.98 -10.83 -25.06
CA THR A 105 10.63 -10.36 -24.70
C THR A 105 10.68 -8.96 -24.09
N LEU A 106 11.61 -8.72 -23.16
CA LEU A 106 11.84 -7.40 -22.57
C LEU A 106 12.20 -6.36 -23.65
N ARG A 107 13.10 -6.71 -24.58
CA ARG A 107 13.47 -5.85 -25.72
C ARG A 107 12.29 -5.64 -26.68
N ARG A 108 11.44 -6.64 -26.89
CA ARG A 108 10.22 -6.54 -27.71
C ARG A 108 9.23 -5.55 -27.09
N TYR A 109 8.99 -5.65 -25.79
CA TYR A 109 8.17 -4.70 -25.03
C TYR A 109 8.72 -3.28 -25.16
N LYS A 110 10.02 -3.08 -24.89
CA LYS A 110 10.69 -1.79 -25.05
C LYS A 110 10.47 -1.19 -26.44
N ARG A 111 10.64 -1.99 -27.50
CA ARG A 111 10.47 -1.55 -28.89
C ARG A 111 9.01 -1.20 -29.20
N HIS A 112 8.06 -1.97 -28.69
CA HIS A 112 6.63 -1.75 -28.92
C HIS A 112 6.16 -0.41 -28.36
N TYR A 113 6.54 -0.11 -27.12
CA TYR A 113 6.21 1.15 -26.44
C TYR A 113 7.22 2.28 -26.72
N LYS A 114 8.22 2.03 -27.56
CA LYS A 114 9.27 2.99 -27.95
C LYS A 114 9.94 3.66 -26.74
N ILE A 115 10.19 2.90 -25.67
CA ILE A 115 10.74 3.41 -24.42
C ILE A 115 12.20 3.81 -24.62
N PRO A 116 12.58 5.09 -24.39
CA PRO A 116 13.95 5.55 -24.59
C PRO A 116 14.87 4.99 -23.51
N THR A 117 16.04 4.48 -23.90
CA THR A 117 17.08 4.08 -22.95
C THR A 117 18.47 4.31 -23.50
N ARG A 118 19.46 4.37 -22.61
CA ARG A 118 20.88 4.38 -22.98
C ARG A 118 21.32 3.00 -23.52
N PRO A 119 22.34 2.93 -24.39
CA PRO A 119 22.99 1.68 -24.78
C PRO A 119 23.66 0.97 -23.59
N GLY A 120 23.93 -0.33 -23.72
CA GLY A 120 24.73 -1.08 -22.73
C GLY A 120 24.01 -1.49 -21.44
N LEU A 121 22.68 -1.40 -21.38
CA LEU A 121 21.92 -1.82 -20.19
C LEU A 121 22.00 -3.34 -19.95
N ASN A 122 22.20 -3.70 -18.69
CA ASN A 122 22.08 -5.08 -18.24
C ASN A 122 20.60 -5.49 -18.03
N LYS A 123 20.34 -6.77 -17.75
CA LYS A 123 18.97 -7.30 -17.62
C LYS A 123 18.20 -6.66 -16.49
N ALA A 124 18.80 -6.51 -15.31
CA ALA A 124 18.16 -5.91 -14.14
C ALA A 124 17.73 -4.46 -14.41
N GLN A 125 18.65 -3.65 -14.94
CA GLN A 125 18.36 -2.26 -15.30
C GLN A 125 17.26 -2.15 -16.37
N LEU A 126 17.25 -3.06 -17.35
CA LEU A 126 16.18 -3.10 -18.33
C LEU A 126 14.84 -3.41 -17.65
N VAL A 127 14.80 -4.40 -16.76
CA VAL A 127 13.59 -4.75 -15.99
C VAL A 127 13.07 -3.57 -15.19
N ASP A 128 13.93 -2.85 -14.46
CA ASP A 128 13.52 -1.71 -13.63
C ASP A 128 12.86 -0.60 -14.46
N ILE A 129 13.44 -0.28 -15.63
CA ILE A 129 12.89 0.72 -16.53
C ILE A 129 11.54 0.26 -17.08
N LEU A 130 11.43 -1.01 -17.47
CA LEU A 130 10.20 -1.56 -18.03
C LEU A 130 9.09 -1.68 -16.99
N LEU A 131 9.42 -2.05 -15.75
CA LEU A 131 8.45 -2.16 -14.66
C LEU A 131 7.85 -0.80 -14.32
N LYS A 132 8.68 0.26 -14.29
CA LYS A 132 8.20 1.65 -14.11
C LYS A 132 7.21 2.04 -15.21
N HIS A 133 7.54 1.77 -16.47
CA HIS A 133 6.62 2.05 -17.58
C HIS A 133 5.36 1.17 -17.54
N PHE A 134 5.50 -0.11 -17.16
CA PHE A 134 4.38 -1.05 -17.12
C PHE A 134 3.26 -0.55 -16.20
N ARG A 135 3.62 0.07 -15.07
CA ARG A 135 2.66 0.68 -14.13
C ARG A 135 1.93 1.90 -14.68
N THR A 136 2.45 2.54 -15.72
CA THR A 136 1.85 3.74 -16.34
C THR A 136 1.03 3.43 -17.59
N VAL A 137 0.93 2.17 -18.01
CA VAL A 137 0.19 1.80 -19.23
C VAL A 137 -1.31 1.99 -18.99
N PRO A 138 -2.01 2.80 -19.79
CA PRO A 138 -3.46 2.92 -19.67
C PRO A 138 -4.14 1.61 -20.09
N ILE A 139 -5.13 1.18 -19.30
CA ILE A 139 -5.87 -0.07 -19.54
C ILE A 139 -7.32 0.28 -19.89
N ALA A 140 -7.72 -0.04 -21.12
CA ALA A 140 -9.13 -0.03 -21.53
C ALA A 140 -9.72 -1.43 -21.32
N GLU A 141 -10.27 -1.67 -20.13
CA GLU A 141 -10.64 -3.02 -19.64
C GLU A 141 -11.47 -3.82 -20.66
N LYS A 142 -12.54 -3.21 -21.20
CA LYS A 142 -13.42 -3.84 -22.20
C LYS A 142 -12.65 -4.35 -23.42
N GLU A 143 -11.77 -3.53 -23.98
CA GLU A 143 -10.98 -3.86 -25.15
C GLU A 143 -9.95 -4.94 -24.81
N CYS A 144 -9.24 -4.79 -23.70
CA CYS A 144 -8.22 -5.75 -23.26
C CYS A 144 -8.80 -7.16 -23.09
N LEU A 145 -9.95 -7.29 -22.41
CA LEU A 145 -10.63 -8.57 -22.23
C LEU A 145 -11.11 -9.14 -23.57
N THR A 146 -11.69 -8.31 -24.42
CA THR A 146 -12.19 -8.71 -25.74
C THR A 146 -11.07 -9.25 -26.61
N TYR A 147 -9.94 -8.52 -26.72
CA TYR A 147 -8.78 -8.96 -27.50
C TYR A 147 -8.16 -10.22 -26.94
N PHE A 148 -8.01 -10.32 -25.62
CA PHE A 148 -7.45 -11.50 -24.97
C PHE A 148 -8.27 -12.77 -25.27
N ILE A 149 -9.59 -12.71 -25.03
CA ILE A 149 -10.50 -13.83 -25.30
C ILE A 149 -10.47 -14.19 -26.79
N TYR A 150 -10.54 -13.20 -27.68
CA TYR A 150 -10.50 -13.43 -29.12
C TYR A 150 -9.20 -14.10 -29.57
N MET A 151 -8.04 -13.62 -29.11
CA MET A 151 -6.73 -14.16 -29.48
C MET A 151 -6.58 -15.62 -29.05
N ILE A 152 -7.04 -15.97 -27.84
CA ILE A 152 -7.01 -17.34 -27.32
C ILE A 152 -7.95 -18.22 -28.12
N LYS A 153 -9.22 -17.82 -28.28
CA LYS A 153 -10.24 -18.63 -28.98
C LYS A 153 -9.91 -18.84 -30.46
N ALA A 154 -9.29 -17.85 -31.11
CA ALA A 154 -8.90 -17.95 -32.50
C ALA A 154 -7.53 -18.64 -32.71
N ASN A 155 -6.82 -18.98 -31.63
CA ASN A 155 -5.42 -19.43 -31.63
C ASN A 155 -4.51 -18.55 -32.51
N ARG A 156 -4.76 -17.23 -32.51
CA ARG A 156 -4.04 -16.26 -33.34
C ARG A 156 -3.14 -15.40 -32.48
N SER A 157 -2.03 -15.98 -32.02
CA SER A 157 -0.91 -15.18 -31.54
C SER A 157 -0.21 -14.55 -32.76
N LYS A 158 -0.40 -13.23 -32.96
CA LYS A 158 0.41 -12.46 -33.93
C LYS A 158 1.92 -12.51 -33.62
N PHE A 159 2.29 -13.01 -32.43
CA PHE A 159 3.66 -13.09 -31.95
C PHE A 159 4.36 -14.42 -32.28
N ASP A 160 3.62 -15.50 -32.55
CA ASP A 160 4.19 -16.81 -32.92
C ASP A 160 4.59 -16.85 -34.39
N GLN A 161 3.86 -16.14 -35.25
CA GLN A 161 4.09 -16.14 -36.71
C GLN A 161 5.43 -15.51 -37.12
N ARG A 162 6.06 -14.71 -36.24
CA ARG A 162 7.33 -14.02 -36.57
C ARG A 162 8.59 -14.76 -36.11
N ASN A 163 8.44 -15.89 -35.42
CA ASN A 163 9.57 -16.73 -35.03
C ASN A 163 9.87 -17.85 -36.04
N GLY A 164 9.09 -17.98 -37.12
CA GLY A 164 9.24 -19.04 -38.14
C GLY A 164 9.82 -18.61 -39.49
N SER A 165 10.23 -17.36 -39.68
CA SER A 165 10.76 -16.85 -40.95
C SER A 165 12.19 -16.31 -40.82
N ASN A 166 13.12 -17.18 -40.39
CA ASN A 166 14.56 -16.99 -40.58
C ASN A 166 15.35 -18.31 -40.41
N ILE A 167 14.91 -19.38 -41.06
CA ILE A 167 15.77 -20.52 -41.37
C ILE A 167 15.59 -20.79 -42.86
N ASP A 168 16.28 -19.99 -43.66
CA ASP A 168 16.65 -20.32 -45.04
C ASP A 168 17.99 -19.63 -45.29
N MET A 169 19.06 -20.31 -44.88
CA MET A 169 20.36 -20.29 -45.54
C MET A 169 21.07 -21.61 -45.26
#